data_AF-A0A961MQ29-F1
#
_entry.id   AF-A0A961MQ29-F1
#
_cell.length_a   1.000
_cell.length_b   1.000
_cell.length_c   1.000
_cell.angle_alpha   90.00
_cell.angle_beta   90.00
_cell.angle_gamma   90.00
#
_symmetry.space_group_name_H-M   'P 1'
#
loop_
_entity.id
_entity.type
_entity.pdbx_description
1 polymer ?
#
loop_
_entity_poly.entity_id
_entity_poly.type
_entity_poly.pdbx_seq_one_letter_code
_entity_poly.pdbx_strand_id
1 'polypeptide(L)'
;GIAIRLVRFASSAVGSIRGGLGIVNVFSSMLFGGISGSAVADISALGSILIPVMKEKGYDDDYSVNVTVTSSLAGILIPPSHNMILFAVAAGGGISISSLFLAGVVPGVLMCLCLAGAAYIVAIRRGYTAEVFPGFRALGWHFLAALPGLFTAVIIVGGVLSGIFTVTESGAFGAIYALLVTLLVYRALNWENFRLAVVRSVRTTSMVLVLVACAAAFAYMLTYYKVPTRMIEFLLGISENPVAILLMINGMLLVLGMIMDMAALIL
;
A
#
# COMPACT_ATOMS: atom_id res chain seq x y z
N GLY A 1 1.66 0.91 -17.21
CA GLY A 1 1.51 -0.41 -17.86
C GLY A 1 0.74 -1.40 -17.00
N ILE A 2 1.33 -1.82 -15.88
CA ILE A 2 0.71 -2.75 -14.92
C ILE A 2 -0.56 -2.16 -14.29
N ALA A 3 -0.48 -0.94 -13.74
CA ALA A 3 -1.61 -0.27 -13.07
C ALA A 3 -2.89 -0.25 -13.92
N ILE A 4 -2.80 0.19 -15.18
CA ILE A 4 -3.95 0.23 -16.11
C ILE A 4 -4.60 -1.15 -16.29
N ARG A 5 -3.80 -2.23 -16.36
CA ARG A 5 -4.31 -3.59 -16.54
C ARG A 5 -4.96 -4.12 -15.27
N LEU A 6 -4.39 -3.82 -14.10
CA LEU A 6 -5.00 -4.12 -12.80
C LEU A 6 -6.33 -3.39 -12.62
N VAL A 7 -6.39 -2.10 -12.99
CA VAL A 7 -7.63 -1.31 -12.98
C VAL A 7 -8.68 -1.91 -13.91
N ARG A 8 -8.30 -2.31 -15.14
CA ARG A 8 -9.23 -2.97 -16.07
C ARG A 8 -9.72 -4.31 -15.55
N PHE A 9 -8.84 -5.09 -14.93
CA PHE A 9 -9.22 -6.35 -14.28
C PHE A 9 -10.20 -6.09 -13.13
N ALA A 10 -9.87 -5.16 -12.23
CA ALA A 10 -10.73 -4.74 -11.12
C ALA A 10 -12.11 -4.25 -11.62
N SER A 11 -12.11 -3.37 -12.62
CA SER A 11 -13.33 -2.86 -13.28
C SER A 11 -14.17 -4.00 -13.86
N SER A 12 -13.55 -4.96 -14.55
CA SER A 12 -14.27 -6.11 -15.10
C SER A 12 -14.82 -7.08 -14.04
N ALA A 13 -14.18 -7.16 -12.87
CA ALA A 13 -14.56 -8.07 -11.80
C ALA A 13 -15.68 -7.49 -10.92
N VAL A 14 -15.61 -6.19 -10.61
CA VAL A 14 -16.44 -5.56 -9.55
C VAL A 14 -17.19 -4.30 -10.02
N GLY A 15 -16.93 -3.82 -11.24
CA GLY A 15 -17.54 -2.60 -11.78
C GLY A 15 -19.04 -2.72 -12.09
N SER A 16 -19.57 -3.93 -12.24
CA SER A 16 -21.00 -4.18 -12.47
C SER A 16 -21.87 -3.97 -11.23
N ILE A 17 -21.26 -3.79 -10.06
CA ILE A 17 -21.96 -3.45 -8.83
C ILE A 17 -22.35 -1.97 -8.88
N ARG A 18 -23.48 -1.62 -8.26
CA ARG A 18 -23.89 -0.22 -8.11
C ARG A 18 -22.84 0.56 -7.31
N GLY A 19 -22.33 1.66 -7.86
CA GLY A 19 -21.16 2.32 -7.28
C GLY A 19 -19.83 1.64 -7.55
N GLY A 20 -19.78 0.73 -8.53
CA GLY A 20 -18.69 -0.21 -8.75
C GLY A 20 -17.33 0.47 -8.84
N LEU A 21 -17.23 1.68 -9.39
CA LEU A 21 -15.97 2.42 -9.47
C LEU A 21 -15.30 2.67 -8.11
N GLY A 22 -16.07 2.89 -7.05
CA GLY A 22 -15.50 3.03 -5.69
C GLY A 22 -14.88 1.72 -5.20
N ILE A 23 -15.55 0.59 -5.45
CA ILE A 23 -15.05 -0.75 -5.10
C ILE A 23 -13.86 -1.14 -5.99
N VAL A 24 -13.89 -0.74 -7.27
CA VAL A 24 -12.78 -0.89 -8.21
C VAL A 24 -11.56 -0.14 -7.71
N ASN A 25 -11.74 1.03 -7.10
CA ASN A 25 -10.63 1.78 -6.50
C ASN A 25 -10.01 1.01 -5.34
N VAL A 26 -10.83 0.55 -4.39
CA VAL A 26 -10.37 -0.29 -3.27
C VAL A 26 -9.65 -1.54 -3.76
N PHE A 27 -10.24 -2.27 -4.71
CA PHE A 27 -9.65 -3.50 -5.22
C PHE A 27 -8.39 -3.24 -6.07
N SER A 28 -8.36 -2.17 -6.86
CA SER A 28 -7.17 -1.77 -7.62
C SER A 28 -6.04 -1.37 -6.69
N SER A 29 -6.31 -0.58 -5.65
CA SER A 29 -5.35 -0.21 -4.61
C SER A 29 -4.87 -1.41 -3.81
N MET A 30 -5.74 -2.39 -3.54
CA MET A 30 -5.32 -3.65 -2.92
C MET A 30 -4.31 -4.40 -3.79
N LEU A 31 -4.58 -4.55 -5.09
CA LEU A 31 -3.70 -5.27 -6.01
C LEU A 31 -2.40 -4.51 -6.33
N PHE A 32 -2.50 -3.22 -6.65
CA PHE A 32 -1.35 -2.40 -7.02
C PHE A 32 -0.57 -1.96 -5.79
N GLY A 33 -1.25 -1.60 -4.71
CA GLY A 33 -0.66 -1.32 -3.40
C GLY A 33 0.12 -2.52 -2.88
N GLY A 34 -0.43 -3.73 -2.97
CA GLY A 34 0.29 -4.95 -2.62
C GLY A 34 1.57 -5.15 -3.44
N ILE A 35 1.66 -4.66 -4.69
CA ILE A 35 2.90 -4.75 -5.49
C ILE A 35 3.86 -3.60 -5.16
N SER A 36 3.34 -2.37 -5.05
CA SER A 36 4.15 -1.16 -4.91
C SER A 36 4.63 -0.92 -3.47
N GLY A 37 3.92 -1.47 -2.49
CA GLY A 37 4.18 -1.32 -1.07
C GLY A 37 4.11 0.12 -0.55
N SER A 38 3.52 1.06 -1.30
CA SER A 38 3.55 2.49 -1.00
C SER A 38 2.23 3.18 -1.35
N ALA A 39 1.61 3.84 -0.36
CA ALA A 39 0.39 4.64 -0.60
C ALA A 39 0.65 5.80 -1.58
N VAL A 40 1.80 6.47 -1.49
CA VAL A 40 2.13 7.60 -2.38
C VAL A 40 2.28 7.13 -3.83
N ALA A 41 2.88 5.96 -4.04
CA ALA A 41 2.98 5.36 -5.36
C ALA A 41 1.60 4.95 -5.90
N ASP A 42 0.75 4.38 -5.05
CA ASP A 42 -0.61 3.98 -5.40
C ASP A 42 -1.49 5.18 -5.78
N ILE A 43 -1.54 6.24 -4.96
CA ILE A 43 -2.28 7.48 -5.29
C ILE A 43 -1.77 8.08 -6.59
N SER A 44 -0.45 8.15 -6.78
CA SER A 44 0.14 8.76 -7.98
C SER A 44 -0.23 7.98 -9.26
N ALA A 45 -0.27 6.65 -9.17
CA ALA A 45 -0.55 5.78 -10.31
C ALA A 45 -2.05 5.58 -10.57
N LEU A 46 -2.82 5.26 -9.54
CA LEU A 46 -4.25 4.98 -9.66
C LEU A 46 -5.09 6.25 -9.63
N GLY A 47 -4.75 7.24 -8.81
CA GLY A 47 -5.53 8.48 -8.70
C GLY A 47 -5.57 9.28 -10.01
N SER A 48 -4.47 9.30 -10.76
CA SER A 48 -4.41 9.93 -12.08
C SER A 48 -5.26 9.22 -13.15
N ILE A 49 -5.70 7.99 -12.89
CA ILE A 49 -6.53 7.19 -13.79
C ILE A 49 -7.99 7.17 -13.31
N LEU A 50 -8.21 6.88 -12.03
CA LEU A 50 -9.53 6.61 -11.47
C LEU A 50 -10.31 7.89 -11.17
N ILE A 51 -9.66 8.95 -10.64
CA ILE A 51 -10.37 10.19 -10.31
C ILE A 51 -10.99 10.83 -11.57
N PRO A 52 -10.27 10.98 -12.71
CA PRO A 52 -10.89 11.52 -13.93
C PRO A 52 -12.04 10.65 -14.44
N VAL A 53 -11.87 9.32 -14.45
CA VAL A 53 -12.90 8.37 -14.91
C VAL A 53 -14.15 8.42 -14.04
N MET A 54 -14.00 8.54 -12.72
CA MET A 54 -15.11 8.68 -11.79
C MET A 54 -15.89 9.97 -12.03
N LYS A 55 -15.18 11.09 -12.25
CA LYS A 55 -15.79 12.38 -12.58
C LYS A 55 -16.56 12.34 -13.90
N GLU A 56 -15.96 11.76 -14.94
CA GLU A 56 -16.63 11.59 -16.25
C GLU A 56 -17.92 10.74 -16.14
N LYS A 57 -17.95 9.79 -15.20
CA LYS A 57 -19.12 8.94 -14.93
C LYS A 57 -20.10 9.54 -13.92
N GLY A 58 -19.93 10.81 -13.55
CA GLY A 58 -20.87 11.56 -12.71
C GLY A 58 -20.75 11.29 -11.20
N TYR A 59 -19.60 10.79 -10.74
CA TYR A 59 -19.30 10.72 -9.31
C TYR A 59 -18.84 12.10 -8.82
N ASP A 60 -19.21 12.44 -7.59
CA ASP A 60 -18.77 13.70 -7.00
C ASP A 60 -17.25 13.73 -6.79
N ASP A 61 -16.67 14.93 -6.92
CA ASP A 61 -15.23 15.17 -6.75
C ASP A 61 -14.73 14.77 -5.36
N ASP A 62 -15.50 15.11 -4.32
CA ASP A 62 -15.17 14.82 -2.92
C ASP A 62 -15.09 13.32 -2.66
N TYR A 63 -16.04 12.55 -3.19
CA TYR A 63 -16.08 11.11 -3.06
C TYR A 63 -14.96 10.44 -3.84
N SER A 64 -14.70 10.90 -5.07
CA SER A 64 -13.66 10.36 -5.93
C SER A 64 -12.27 10.53 -5.31
N VAL A 65 -11.99 11.68 -4.71
CA VAL A 65 -10.74 11.93 -3.97
C VAL A 65 -10.70 11.09 -2.69
N ASN A 66 -11.76 11.10 -1.89
CA ASN A 66 -11.81 10.41 -0.60
C ASN A 66 -11.55 8.90 -0.76
N VAL A 67 -12.28 8.22 -1.66
CA VAL A 67 -12.12 6.78 -1.85
C VAL A 67 -10.72 6.42 -2.36
N THR A 68 -10.15 7.24 -3.24
CA THR A 68 -8.78 7.02 -3.77
C THR A 68 -7.72 7.18 -2.70
N VAL A 69 -7.83 8.22 -1.86
CA VAL A 69 -6.86 8.49 -0.79
C VAL A 69 -6.94 7.39 0.27
N THR A 70 -8.14 7.05 0.71
CA THR A 70 -8.34 6.03 1.76
C THR A 70 -7.99 4.61 1.28
N SER A 71 -8.32 4.25 0.03
CA SER A 71 -7.95 2.93 -0.52
C SER A 71 -6.46 2.75 -0.67
N SER A 72 -5.71 3.81 -0.94
CA SER A 72 -4.25 3.73 -1.13
C SER A 72 -3.47 3.25 0.08
N LEU A 73 -4.05 3.40 1.28
CA LEU A 73 -3.51 2.86 2.52
C LEU A 73 -3.41 1.33 2.48
N ALA A 74 -4.16 0.66 1.61
CA ALA A 74 -4.02 -0.78 1.36
C ALA A 74 -2.59 -1.15 0.95
N GLY A 75 -1.90 -0.28 0.21
CA GLY A 75 -0.51 -0.50 -0.18
C GLY A 75 0.50 -0.41 0.96
N ILE A 76 0.11 0.13 2.10
CA ILE A 76 0.96 0.14 3.30
C ILE A 76 0.76 -1.14 4.12
N LEU A 77 -0.46 -1.66 4.15
CA LEU A 77 -0.87 -2.76 5.03
C LEU A 77 -0.71 -4.14 4.38
N ILE A 78 -0.92 -4.23 3.06
CA ILE A 78 -0.83 -5.48 2.30
C ILE A 78 0.61 -5.69 1.82
N PRO A 79 1.23 -6.86 2.11
CA PRO A 79 2.61 -7.12 1.69
C PRO A 79 2.81 -7.26 0.18
N PRO A 80 4.04 -6.97 -0.33
CA PRO A 80 5.17 -6.30 0.33
C PRO A 80 4.90 -4.83 0.68
N SER A 81 5.35 -4.39 1.86
CA SER A 81 5.29 -2.99 2.30
C SER A 81 6.66 -2.52 2.77
N HIS A 82 7.13 -1.38 2.25
CA HIS A 82 8.41 -0.82 2.66
C HIS A 82 8.39 -0.34 4.12
N ASN A 83 7.23 0.12 4.62
CA ASN A 83 7.08 0.55 6.01
C ASN A 83 7.20 -0.62 6.99
N MET A 84 6.70 -1.81 6.62
CA MET A 84 6.89 -3.03 7.41
C MET A 84 8.37 -3.42 7.48
N ILE A 85 9.12 -3.22 6.38
CA ILE A 85 10.57 -3.48 6.36
C ILE A 85 11.30 -2.47 7.27
N LEU A 86 10.95 -1.18 7.20
CA LEU A 86 11.51 -0.15 8.07
C LEU A 86 11.26 -0.48 9.56
N PHE A 87 10.05 -0.93 9.90
CA PHE A 87 9.72 -1.33 11.27
C PHE A 87 10.56 -2.51 11.76
N ALA A 88 10.72 -3.55 10.94
CA ALA A 88 11.56 -4.70 11.30
C ALA A 88 13.02 -4.30 11.53
N VAL A 89 13.55 -3.36 10.74
CA VAL A 89 14.91 -2.82 10.90
C VAL A 89 15.00 -1.93 12.15
N ALA A 90 14.04 -1.03 12.38
CA ALA A 90 13.98 -0.13 13.54
C ALA A 90 13.88 -0.90 14.87
N ALA A 91 13.16 -2.02 14.88
CA ALA A 91 13.08 -2.94 16.01
C ALA A 91 14.37 -3.76 16.24
N GLY A 92 15.50 -3.34 15.67
CA GLY A 92 16.80 -3.99 15.83
C GLY A 92 16.96 -5.30 15.06
N GLY A 93 16.13 -5.54 14.03
CA GLY A 93 16.19 -6.75 13.21
C GLY A 93 15.70 -8.03 13.91
N GLY A 94 15.21 -7.95 15.15
CA GLY A 94 14.72 -9.09 15.91
C GLY A 94 13.35 -9.61 15.45
N ILE A 95 12.65 -8.85 14.60
CA ILE A 95 11.34 -9.22 14.07
C ILE A 95 11.50 -9.81 12.67
N SER A 96 11.01 -11.04 12.50
CA SER A 96 11.01 -11.70 11.19
C SER A 96 10.08 -10.98 10.22
N ILE A 97 10.62 -10.55 9.08
CA ILE A 97 9.88 -9.84 8.04
C ILE A 97 8.80 -10.74 7.42
N SER A 98 9.05 -12.05 7.30
CA SER A 98 8.07 -13.02 6.80
C SER A 98 6.86 -13.15 7.73
N SER A 99 7.09 -13.14 9.05
CA SER A 99 6.02 -13.14 10.06
C SER A 99 5.23 -11.84 10.04
N LEU A 100 5.93 -10.70 9.90
CA LEU A 100 5.29 -9.40 9.78
C LEU A 100 4.41 -9.34 8.53
N PHE A 101 4.89 -9.82 7.38
CA PHE A 101 4.10 -9.90 6.15
C PHE A 101 2.83 -10.74 6.34
N LEU A 102 2.94 -11.95 6.89
CA LEU A 102 1.77 -12.79 7.19
C LEU A 102 0.79 -12.09 8.14
N ALA A 103 1.31 -11.39 9.16
CA ALA A 103 0.50 -10.63 10.10
C ALA A 103 -0.25 -9.46 9.44
N GLY A 104 0.28 -8.88 8.36
CA GLY A 104 -0.35 -7.78 7.61
C GLY A 104 -1.47 -8.22 6.66
N VAL A 105 -1.47 -9.47 6.18
CA VAL A 105 -2.45 -9.94 5.19
C VAL A 105 -3.88 -9.87 5.73
N VAL A 106 -4.13 -10.43 6.92
CA VAL A 106 -5.47 -10.48 7.52
C VAL A 106 -6.03 -9.07 7.78
N PRO A 107 -5.35 -8.16 8.51
CA PRO A 107 -5.85 -6.81 8.71
C PRO A 107 -5.94 -6.01 7.40
N GLY A 108 -5.03 -6.24 6.44
CA GLY A 108 -5.07 -5.62 5.12
C GLY A 108 -6.32 -5.95 4.33
N VAL A 109 -6.65 -7.24 4.24
CA VAL A 109 -7.88 -7.72 3.57
C VAL A 109 -9.12 -7.21 4.30
N LEU A 110 -9.14 -7.28 5.64
CA LEU A 110 -10.27 -6.83 6.44
C LEU A 110 -10.51 -5.32 6.25
N MET A 111 -9.45 -4.50 6.27
CA MET A 111 -9.54 -3.07 5.98
C MET A 111 -10.10 -2.82 4.59
N CYS A 112 -9.64 -3.53 3.56
CA CYS A 112 -10.15 -3.40 2.20
C CYS A 112 -11.63 -3.79 2.09
N LEU A 113 -12.06 -4.85 2.79
CA LEU A 113 -13.46 -5.25 2.85
C LEU A 113 -14.33 -4.19 3.53
N CYS A 114 -13.86 -3.62 4.65
CA CYS A 114 -14.54 -2.52 5.33
C CYS A 114 -14.66 -1.28 4.44
N LEU A 115 -13.58 -0.91 3.74
CA LEU A 115 -13.59 0.21 2.79
C LEU A 115 -14.52 -0.05 1.60
N ALA A 116 -14.53 -1.26 1.05
CA ALA A 116 -15.46 -1.64 -0.02
C ALA A 116 -16.92 -1.58 0.45
N GLY A 117 -17.21 -2.04 1.67
CA GLY A 117 -18.53 -1.91 2.30
C GLY A 117 -18.94 -0.45 2.49
N ALA A 118 -18.05 0.40 3.00
CA ALA A 118 -18.30 1.84 3.14
C ALA A 118 -18.54 2.52 1.78
N ALA A 119 -17.71 2.19 0.78
CA ALA A 119 -17.85 2.70 -0.58
C ALA A 119 -19.22 2.34 -1.19
N TYR A 120 -19.68 1.10 -0.98
CA TYR A 120 -20.99 0.63 -1.44
C TYR A 120 -22.15 1.36 -0.74
N ILE A 121 -22.09 1.53 0.59
CA ILE A 121 -23.11 2.26 1.35
C ILE A 121 -23.23 3.71 0.86
N VAL A 122 -22.10 4.40 0.67
CA VAL A 122 -22.10 5.77 0.16
C VAL A 122 -22.63 5.83 -1.27
N ALA A 123 -22.29 4.85 -2.11
CA ALA A 123 -22.79 4.81 -3.48
C ALA A 123 -24.31 4.60 -3.59
N ILE A 124 -24.90 3.80 -2.70
CA ILE A 124 -26.36 3.68 -2.61
C ILE A 124 -26.97 5.01 -2.18
N ARG A 125 -26.43 5.65 -1.13
CA ARG A 125 -26.97 6.91 -0.58
C ARG A 125 -26.91 8.06 -1.57
N ARG A 126 -25.83 8.15 -2.36
CA ARG A 126 -25.64 9.18 -3.40
C ARG A 126 -26.23 8.79 -4.75
N GLY A 127 -26.75 7.58 -4.89
CA GLY A 127 -27.49 7.14 -6.08
C GLY A 127 -26.63 6.84 -7.30
N TYR A 128 -25.32 6.59 -7.15
CA TYR A 128 -24.42 6.32 -8.28
C TYR A 128 -24.86 5.10 -9.12
N THR A 129 -24.53 5.15 -10.41
CA THR A 129 -24.88 4.12 -11.38
C THR A 129 -23.91 2.93 -11.35
N ALA A 130 -24.39 1.77 -11.79
CA ALA A 130 -23.58 0.58 -12.02
C ALA A 130 -23.02 0.60 -13.45
N GLU A 131 -21.84 0.04 -13.67
CA GLU A 131 -21.35 -0.18 -15.04
C GLU A 131 -21.95 -1.46 -15.64
N VAL A 132 -21.91 -1.55 -16.98
CA VAL A 132 -22.32 -2.77 -17.68
C VAL A 132 -21.26 -3.85 -17.48
N PHE A 133 -21.68 -5.03 -17.04
CA PHE A 133 -20.77 -6.17 -16.90
C PHE A 133 -20.21 -6.58 -18.27
N PRO A 134 -18.88 -6.59 -18.48
CA PRO A 134 -18.28 -6.86 -19.78
C PRO A 134 -18.32 -8.36 -20.18
N GLY A 135 -18.82 -9.23 -19.30
CA GLY A 135 -18.92 -10.68 -19.53
C GLY A 135 -17.73 -11.48 -18.99
N PHE A 136 -17.95 -12.76 -18.67
CA PHE A 136 -16.94 -13.66 -18.11
C PHE A 136 -15.73 -13.87 -19.03
N ARG A 137 -15.94 -13.79 -20.36
CA ARG A 137 -14.85 -13.87 -21.35
C ARG A 137 -13.89 -12.68 -21.27
N ALA A 138 -14.44 -11.47 -21.12
CA ALA A 138 -13.64 -10.25 -20.95
C ALA A 138 -12.91 -10.25 -19.61
N LEU A 139 -13.58 -10.67 -18.53
CA LEU A 139 -12.97 -10.84 -17.21
C LEU A 139 -11.75 -11.78 -17.27
N GLY A 140 -11.90 -12.96 -17.89
CA GLY A 140 -10.79 -13.90 -18.07
C GLY A 140 -9.63 -13.30 -18.85
N TRP A 141 -9.92 -12.51 -19.90
CA TRP A 141 -8.89 -11.84 -20.69
C TRP A 141 -8.16 -10.74 -19.90
N HIS A 142 -8.89 -9.96 -19.11
CA HIS A 142 -8.31 -8.94 -18.24
C HIS A 142 -7.47 -9.56 -17.12
N PHE A 143 -7.90 -10.69 -16.56
CA PHE A 143 -7.11 -11.46 -15.61
C PHE A 143 -5.80 -11.95 -16.21
N LEU A 144 -5.85 -12.59 -17.38
CA LEU A 144 -4.67 -13.05 -18.12
C LEU A 144 -3.70 -11.89 -18.44
N ALA A 145 -4.24 -10.71 -18.79
CA ALA A 145 -3.42 -9.53 -19.05
C ALA A 145 -2.78 -8.94 -17.77
N ALA A 146 -3.45 -9.04 -16.62
CA ALA A 146 -2.98 -8.57 -15.32
C ALA A 146 -2.01 -9.55 -14.64
N LEU A 147 -2.09 -10.85 -14.97
CA LEU A 147 -1.34 -11.93 -14.34
C LEU A 147 0.18 -11.70 -14.31
N PRO A 148 0.84 -11.23 -15.41
CA PRO A 148 2.26 -10.90 -15.37
C PRO A 148 2.62 -9.81 -14.35
N GLY A 149 1.73 -8.84 -14.10
CA GLY A 149 1.95 -7.81 -13.09
C GLY A 149 1.78 -8.34 -11.66
N LEU A 150 0.77 -9.19 -11.43
CA LEU A 150 0.54 -9.83 -10.13
C LEU A 150 1.67 -10.79 -9.75
N PHE A 151 2.29 -11.42 -10.74
CA PHE A 151 3.41 -12.33 -10.53
C PHE A 151 4.64 -11.62 -9.90
N THR A 152 4.77 -10.30 -10.07
CA THR A 152 5.78 -9.50 -9.34
C THR A 152 5.60 -9.61 -7.83
N ALA A 153 4.37 -9.51 -7.31
CA ALA A 153 4.12 -9.69 -5.88
C ALA A 153 4.39 -11.13 -5.43
N VAL A 154 4.09 -12.12 -6.27
CA VAL A 154 4.39 -13.54 -5.98
C VAL A 154 5.89 -13.78 -5.88
N ILE A 155 6.70 -13.20 -6.76
CA ILE A 155 8.17 -13.26 -6.67
C ILE A 155 8.64 -12.63 -5.36
N ILE A 156 8.11 -11.44 -5.02
CA ILE A 156 8.57 -10.71 -3.84
C ILE A 156 8.17 -11.44 -2.53
N VAL A 157 6.87 -11.68 -2.36
CA VAL A 157 6.30 -12.29 -1.15
C VAL A 157 6.69 -13.75 -1.05
N GLY A 158 6.56 -14.51 -2.15
CA GLY A 158 6.91 -15.92 -2.19
C GLY A 158 8.41 -16.15 -2.00
N GLY A 159 9.26 -15.29 -2.56
CA GLY A 159 10.71 -15.35 -2.36
C GLY A 159 11.13 -15.15 -0.91
N VAL A 160 10.50 -14.19 -0.22
CA VAL A 160 10.77 -13.91 1.20
C VAL A 160 10.17 -14.98 2.11
N LEU A 161 8.93 -15.41 1.87
CA LEU A 161 8.25 -16.42 2.69
C LEU A 161 8.89 -17.81 2.59
N SER A 162 9.40 -18.17 1.41
CA SER A 162 10.09 -19.44 1.19
C SER A 162 11.50 -19.47 1.77
N GLY A 163 12.05 -18.32 2.19
CA GLY A 163 13.41 -18.20 2.70
C GLY A 163 14.49 -18.36 1.62
N ILE A 164 14.11 -18.44 0.34
CA ILE A 164 15.05 -18.54 -0.79
C ILE A 164 15.79 -17.22 -0.98
N PHE A 165 15.09 -16.10 -0.81
CA PHE A 165 15.64 -14.76 -0.96
C PHE A 165 15.52 -13.95 0.33
N THR A 166 16.54 -13.13 0.59
CA THR A 166 16.40 -12.01 1.52
C THR A 166 15.46 -10.96 0.93
N VAL A 167 14.98 -10.04 1.78
CA VAL A 167 14.05 -8.98 1.36
C VAL A 167 14.66 -8.07 0.29
N THR A 168 15.96 -7.78 0.42
CA THR A 168 16.71 -6.97 -0.54
C THR A 168 16.90 -7.68 -1.88
N GLU A 169 17.22 -8.98 -1.87
CA GLU A 169 17.36 -9.78 -3.10
C GLU A 169 16.02 -9.94 -3.79
N SER A 170 14.97 -10.26 -3.03
CA SER A 170 13.61 -10.43 -3.53
C SER A 170 13.09 -9.16 -4.22
N GLY A 171 13.39 -7.98 -3.64
CA GLY A 171 13.10 -6.69 -4.25
C GLY A 171 13.88 -6.46 -5.56
N ALA A 172 15.16 -6.84 -5.63
CA ALA A 172 15.96 -6.71 -6.84
C ALA A 172 15.44 -7.58 -7.99
N PHE A 173 15.16 -8.87 -7.72
CA PHE A 173 14.56 -9.76 -8.71
C PHE A 173 13.15 -9.32 -9.11
N GLY A 174 12.35 -8.81 -8.17
CA GLY A 174 11.04 -8.22 -8.44
C GLY A 174 11.12 -7.02 -9.39
N ALA A 175 12.09 -6.12 -9.18
CA ALA A 175 12.31 -4.96 -10.04
C ALA A 175 12.77 -5.36 -11.46
N ILE A 176 13.71 -6.31 -11.57
CA ILE A 176 14.16 -6.85 -12.86
C ILE A 176 12.98 -7.48 -13.60
N TYR A 177 12.18 -8.30 -12.92
CA TYR A 177 11.01 -8.93 -13.51
C TYR A 177 9.96 -7.90 -13.97
N ALA A 178 9.64 -6.92 -13.12
CA ALA A 178 8.71 -5.84 -13.49
C ALA A 178 9.18 -5.03 -14.70
N LEU A 179 10.50 -4.80 -14.83
CA LEU A 179 11.11 -4.16 -15.98
C LEU A 179 10.95 -5.02 -17.24
N LEU A 180 11.29 -6.30 -17.16
CA LEU A 180 11.17 -7.26 -18.28
C LEU A 180 9.71 -7.40 -18.74
N VAL A 181 8.75 -7.53 -17.82
CA VAL A 181 7.33 -7.60 -18.15
C VAL A 181 6.86 -6.31 -18.82
N THR A 182 7.26 -5.16 -18.30
CA THR A 182 6.83 -3.87 -18.87
C THR A 182 7.42 -3.62 -20.25
N LEU A 183 8.65 -4.07 -20.50
CA LEU A 183 9.36 -3.95 -21.77
C LEU A 183 8.87 -4.99 -22.81
N LEU A 184 8.90 -6.28 -22.47
CA LEU A 184 8.69 -7.38 -23.42
C LEU A 184 7.22 -7.74 -23.60
N VAL A 185 6.46 -7.87 -22.51
CA VAL A 185 5.06 -8.30 -22.54
C VAL A 185 4.15 -7.12 -22.86
N TYR A 186 4.37 -6.01 -22.17
CA TYR A 186 3.49 -4.85 -22.28
C TYR A 186 3.91 -3.83 -23.32
N ARG A 187 5.18 -3.85 -23.76
CA ARG A 187 5.75 -2.94 -24.77
C ARG A 187 5.37 -1.49 -24.54
N ALA A 188 5.32 -1.08 -23.28
CA ALA A 188 4.80 0.22 -22.84
C ALA A 188 5.89 1.15 -22.29
N LEU A 189 7.16 0.74 -22.38
CA LEU A 189 8.30 1.45 -21.80
C LEU A 189 9.17 2.07 -22.89
N ASN A 190 9.18 3.40 -22.94
CA ASN A 190 10.12 4.19 -23.72
C ASN A 190 11.28 4.64 -22.82
N TRP A 191 12.42 5.04 -23.41
CA TRP A 191 13.60 5.49 -22.65
C TRP A 191 13.30 6.65 -21.69
N GLU A 192 12.45 7.59 -22.13
CA GLU A 192 12.01 8.71 -21.29
C GLU A 192 11.18 8.24 -20.08
N ASN A 193 10.22 7.33 -20.30
CA ASN A 193 9.42 6.75 -19.22
C ASN A 193 10.26 5.92 -18.25
N PHE A 194 11.30 5.24 -18.75
CA PHE A 194 12.26 4.54 -17.91
C PHE A 194 13.06 5.51 -17.04
N ARG A 195 13.61 6.58 -17.62
CA ARG A 195 14.33 7.63 -16.87
C ARG A 195 13.42 8.26 -15.80
N LEU A 196 12.18 8.57 -16.16
CA LEU A 196 11.19 9.13 -15.23
C LEU A 196 10.90 8.16 -14.07
N ALA A 197 10.73 6.87 -14.36
CA ALA A 197 10.50 5.85 -13.33
C ALA A 197 11.70 5.75 -12.37
N VAL A 198 12.92 5.71 -12.89
CA VAL A 198 14.15 5.67 -12.07
C VAL A 198 14.27 6.90 -11.20
N VAL A 199 14.09 8.11 -11.75
CA VAL A 199 14.17 9.37 -10.99
C VAL A 199 13.12 9.42 -9.87
N ARG A 200 11.90 8.96 -10.13
CA ARG A 200 10.85 8.88 -9.11
C ARG A 200 11.21 7.88 -8.00
N SER A 201 11.69 6.69 -8.36
CA SER A 201 12.14 5.69 -7.38
C SER A 201 13.29 6.22 -6.52
N VAL A 202 14.31 6.84 -7.14
CA VAL A 202 15.43 7.45 -6.40
C VAL A 202 14.95 8.55 -5.47
N ARG A 203 14.06 9.44 -5.92
CA ARG A 203 13.51 10.51 -5.06
C ARG A 203 12.84 9.94 -3.81
N THR A 204 11.97 8.94 -3.96
CA THR A 204 11.27 8.32 -2.84
C THR A 204 12.26 7.65 -1.88
N THR A 205 13.21 6.88 -2.41
CA THR A 205 14.23 6.22 -1.59
C THR A 205 15.13 7.23 -0.87
N SER A 206 15.57 8.30 -1.53
CA SER A 206 16.39 9.36 -0.90
C SER A 206 15.64 10.05 0.25
N MET A 207 14.36 10.37 0.09
CA MET A 207 13.55 10.94 1.17
C MET A 207 13.51 10.02 2.39
N VAL A 208 13.25 8.73 2.17
CA VAL A 208 13.21 7.73 3.25
C VAL A 208 14.58 7.59 3.93
N LEU A 209 15.68 7.50 3.17
CA LEU A 209 17.02 7.33 3.74
C LEU A 209 17.46 8.54 4.58
N VAL A 210 17.11 9.76 4.18
CA VAL A 210 17.40 10.96 4.97
C VAL A 210 16.62 10.95 6.29
N LEU A 211 15.34 10.55 6.25
CA LEU A 211 14.54 10.39 7.47
C LEU A 211 15.12 9.32 8.40
N VAL A 212 15.52 8.16 7.85
CA VAL A 212 16.20 7.10 8.61
C VAL A 212 17.48 7.61 9.26
N ALA A 213 18.30 8.38 8.57
CA ALA A 213 19.54 8.92 9.12
C ALA A 213 19.28 9.89 10.29
N CYS A 214 18.34 10.83 10.12
CA CYS A 214 17.96 11.78 11.18
C CYS A 214 17.33 11.07 12.38
N ALA A 215 16.42 10.13 12.15
CA ALA A 215 15.74 9.40 13.20
C ALA A 215 16.71 8.47 13.95
N ALA A 216 17.63 7.80 13.27
CA ALA A 216 18.66 6.98 13.94
C ALA A 216 19.56 7.82 14.87
N ALA A 217 19.96 9.02 14.44
CA ALA A 217 20.72 9.94 15.29
C ALA A 217 19.90 10.40 16.51
N PHE A 218 18.60 10.67 16.32
CA PHE A 218 17.68 11.05 17.40
C PHE A 218 17.41 9.88 18.37
N ALA A 219 17.15 8.68 17.86
CA ALA A 219 16.95 7.46 18.64
C ALA A 219 18.17 7.13 19.51
N TYR A 220 19.38 7.35 18.98
CA TYR A 220 20.62 7.22 19.75
C TYR A 220 20.66 8.22 20.92
N MET A 221 20.33 9.49 20.68
CA MET A 221 20.23 10.51 21.73
C MET A 221 19.17 10.16 22.77
N LEU A 222 17.97 9.75 22.37
CA LEU A 222 16.91 9.32 23.29
C LEU A 222 17.35 8.15 24.18
N THR A 223 18.03 7.17 23.58
CA THR A 223 18.57 6.01 24.29
C THR A 223 19.66 6.45 25.27
N TYR A 224 20.56 7.33 24.85
CA TYR A 224 21.61 7.90 25.71
C TYR A 224 21.01 8.64 26.93
N TYR A 225 19.97 9.44 26.72
CA TYR A 225 19.25 10.15 27.79
C TYR A 225 18.24 9.27 28.56
N LYS A 226 18.13 7.97 28.23
CA LYS A 226 17.19 7.02 28.83
C LYS A 226 15.73 7.48 28.76
N VAL A 227 15.38 8.23 27.72
CA VAL A 227 14.00 8.71 27.51
C VAL A 227 13.02 7.54 27.32
N PRO A 228 13.33 6.48 26.53
CA PRO A 228 12.43 5.33 26.39
C PRO A 228 12.13 4.66 27.73
N THR A 229 13.13 4.50 28.60
CA THR A 229 12.97 3.91 29.94
C THR A 229 12.04 4.75 30.82
N ARG A 230 12.22 6.08 30.84
CA ARG A 230 11.32 6.97 31.59
C ARG A 230 9.89 6.98 31.04
N MET A 231 9.74 6.83 29.73
CA MET A 231 8.42 6.78 29.09
C MET A 231 7.69 5.48 29.43
N ILE A 232 8.41 4.35 29.51
CA ILE A 232 7.88 3.07 30.01
C ILE A 232 7.45 3.19 31.47
N GLU A 233 8.29 3.77 32.33
CA GLU A 233 7.96 4.02 33.75
C GLU A 233 6.71 4.90 33.90
N PHE A 234 6.59 5.95 33.09
CA PHE A 234 5.40 6.82 33.07
C PHE A 234 4.14 6.07 32.67
N LEU A 235 4.19 5.25 31.62
CA LEU A 235 3.04 4.47 31.15
C LEU A 235 2.62 3.41 32.18
N LEU A 236 3.58 2.69 32.78
CA LEU A 236 3.33 1.71 33.82
C LEU A 236 2.81 2.35 35.11
N GLY A 237 3.19 3.59 35.41
CA GLY A 237 2.63 4.38 36.50
C GLY A 237 1.14 4.74 36.33
N ILE A 238 0.64 4.73 35.10
CA ILE A 238 -0.78 4.98 34.79
C ILE A 238 -1.58 3.67 34.84
N SER A 239 -1.07 2.59 34.23
CA SER A 239 -1.76 1.32 34.17
C SER A 239 -0.80 0.16 33.89
N GLU A 240 -0.98 -0.96 34.58
CA GLU A 240 -0.28 -2.22 34.32
C GLU A 240 -1.03 -3.11 33.31
N ASN A 241 -2.26 -2.75 32.92
CA ASN A 241 -3.05 -3.56 32.00
C ASN A 241 -2.48 -3.43 30.57
N PRO A 242 -2.03 -4.54 29.95
CA PRO A 242 -1.43 -4.50 28.61
C PRO A 242 -2.34 -3.89 27.54
N VAL A 243 -3.66 -4.11 27.64
CA VAL A 243 -4.64 -3.56 26.69
C VAL A 243 -4.75 -2.05 26.84
N ALA A 244 -4.75 -1.54 28.08
CA ALA A 244 -4.80 -0.11 28.35
C ALA A 244 -3.55 0.60 27.82
N ILE A 245 -2.36 0.02 28.04
CA ILE A 245 -1.10 0.55 27.50
C ILE A 245 -1.11 0.57 25.96
N LEU A 246 -1.55 -0.51 25.33
CA LEU A 246 -1.68 -0.57 23.87
C LEU A 246 -2.66 0.49 23.32
N LEU A 247 -3.77 0.74 24.00
CA LEU A 247 -4.72 1.80 23.61
C LEU A 247 -4.11 3.20 23.77
N MET A 248 -3.35 3.45 24.83
CA MET A 248 -2.63 4.72 25.02
C MET A 248 -1.61 4.96 23.91
N ILE A 249 -0.80 3.94 23.58
CA ILE A 249 0.17 4.01 22.48
C ILE A 249 -0.55 4.26 21.15
N ASN A 250 -1.62 3.52 20.84
CA ASN A 250 -2.40 3.75 19.62
C ASN A 250 -2.99 5.17 19.55
N GLY A 251 -3.50 5.70 20.67
CA GLY A 251 -4.00 7.07 20.75
C GLY A 251 -2.91 8.10 20.46
N MET A 252 -1.72 7.94 21.05
CA MET A 252 -0.57 8.80 20.78
C MET A 252 -0.14 8.72 19.32
N LEU A 253 0.01 7.51 18.77
CA LEU A 253 0.38 7.29 17.38
C LEU A 253 -0.65 7.85 16.40
N LEU A 254 -1.94 7.80 16.74
CA LEU A 254 -3.01 8.35 15.91
C LEU A 254 -2.94 9.88 15.84
N VAL A 255 -2.69 10.54 16.97
CA VAL A 255 -2.53 12.01 17.00
C VAL A 255 -1.26 12.45 16.29
N LEU A 256 -0.14 11.80 16.58
CA LEU A 256 1.15 12.11 15.93
C LEU A 256 1.12 11.78 14.43
N GLY A 257 0.42 10.72 14.04
CA GLY A 257 0.17 10.29 12.66
C GLY A 257 -0.59 11.29 11.81
N MET A 258 -1.31 12.25 12.41
CA MET A 258 -1.93 13.33 11.64
C MET A 258 -0.91 14.37 11.15
N ILE A 259 0.26 14.45 11.79
CA ILE A 259 1.25 15.52 11.58
C ILE A 259 2.53 14.96 10.94
N MET A 260 2.93 13.75 11.32
CA MET A 260 4.21 13.14 10.94
C MET A 260 4.03 12.02 9.91
N ASP A 261 5.03 11.85 9.05
CA ASP A 261 5.09 10.73 8.11
C ASP A 261 5.29 9.39 8.82
N MET A 262 4.76 8.31 8.24
CA MET A 262 4.81 6.98 8.85
C MET A 262 6.24 6.49 9.08
N ALA A 263 7.18 6.79 8.17
CA ALA A 263 8.58 6.40 8.37
C ALA A 263 9.16 7.06 9.63
N ALA A 264 8.86 8.34 9.86
CA ALA A 264 9.35 9.09 11.02
C ALA A 264 8.71 8.65 12.36
N LEU A 265 7.53 8.04 12.32
CA LEU A 265 6.86 7.51 13.52
C LEU A 265 7.30 6.10 13.90
N ILE A 266 7.73 5.32 12.90
CA ILE A 266 8.23 3.95 13.08
C ILE A 266 9.63 3.95 13.69
N LEU A 267 10.46 4.92 13.32
CA LEU A 267 11.87 5.07 13.72
C LEU A 267 12.00 5.81 15.06
#